data_AF-A0A3D3WVX1-F1
#
_entry.id   AF-A0A3D3WVX1-F1
#
_cell.length_a   1.000
_cell.length_b   1.000
_cell.length_c   1.000
_cell.angle_alpha   90.00
_cell.angle_beta   90.00
_cell.angle_gamma   90.00
#
_symmetry.space_group_name_H-M   'P 1'
#
loop_
_entity.id
_entity.type
_entity.pdbx_description
1 polymer ?
#
loop_
_entity_poly.entity_id
_entity_poly.type
_entity_poly.pdbx_seq_one_letter_code
_entity_poly.pdbx_strand_id
1 'polypeptide(L)' 'NGKLLGVTIVAARAGEMVQEWVLALDQGLKLSHIAHSMHAYPTYSMAAQQVASKLVVDRLLGGAMGKLLRKWARRMG' A
#
# COMPACT_ATOMS: atom_id res chain seq x y z
N ASN A 1 -6.54 -9.25 -7.82
CA ASN A 1 -7.35 -8.01 -8.04
C ASN A 1 -7.05 -6.88 -7.05
N GLY A 2 -6.19 -7.06 -6.03
CA GLY A 2 -5.66 -5.95 -5.22
C GLY A 2 -6.61 -5.41 -4.14
N LYS A 3 -7.77 -6.05 -3.98
CA LYS A 3 -8.73 -5.80 -2.91
C LYS A 3 -8.09 -6.08 -1.55
N LEU A 4 -8.39 -5.23 -0.57
CA LEU A 4 -8.01 -5.44 0.81
C LEU A 4 -8.82 -6.61 1.41
N LEU A 5 -8.16 -7.53 2.11
CA LEU A 5 -8.80 -8.70 2.72
C LEU A 5 -8.80 -8.65 4.24
N GLY A 6 -7.85 -7.92 4.82
CA GLY A 6 -7.68 -7.77 6.26
C GLY A 6 -6.40 -7.01 6.55
N VAL A 7 -6.26 -6.55 7.79
CA VAL A 7 -5.10 -5.83 8.30
C VAL A 7 -4.84 -6.24 9.75
N THR A 8 -3.56 -6.37 10.08
CA THR A 8 -3.09 -6.60 11.45
C THR A 8 -2.12 -5.49 11.81
N ILE A 9 -2.35 -4.83 12.95
CA ILE A 9 -1.55 -3.68 13.41
C ILE A 9 -1.06 -3.97 14.83
N VAL A 10 0.24 -3.81 15.04
CA VAL A 10 0.87 -3.88 16.37
C VAL A 10 1.60 -2.56 16.60
N ALA A 11 0.99 -1.67 17.40
CA ALA A 11 1.50 -0.34 17.71
C ALA A 11 0.80 0.22 18.96
N ALA A 12 1.41 1.21 19.62
CA ALA A 12 0.86 1.84 20.84
C ALA A 12 -0.53 2.49 20.62
N ARG A 13 -0.85 2.92 19.40
CA ARG A 13 -2.14 3.53 19.02
C ARG A 13 -2.85 2.77 17.91
N ALA A 14 -2.72 1.44 17.89
CA ALA A 14 -3.34 0.59 16.87
C ALA A 14 -4.86 0.78 16.75
N GLY A 15 -5.55 1.05 17.87
CA GLY A 15 -7.00 1.34 17.87
C GLY A 15 -7.40 2.60 17.11
N GLU A 16 -6.52 3.60 16.99
CA GLU A 16 -6.78 4.80 16.18
C GLU A 16 -6.44 4.55 14.70
N MET A 17 -5.39 3.77 14.46
CA MET A 17 -4.94 3.41 13.11
C MET A 17 -5.93 2.50 12.39
N VAL A 18 -6.62 1.62 13.11
CA VAL A 18 -7.46 0.57 12.52
C VAL A 18 -8.70 1.13 11.81
N GLN A 19 -9.19 2.31 12.22
CA GLN A 19 -10.45 2.87 11.73
C GLN A 19 -10.46 3.08 10.21
N GLU A 20 -9.34 3.56 9.65
CA GLU A 20 -9.20 3.74 8.21
C GLU A 20 -9.28 2.41 7.45
N TRP A 21 -8.66 1.36 8.00
CA TRP A 21 -8.67 0.03 7.40
C TRP A 21 -10.04 -0.65 7.50
N VAL A 22 -10.78 -0.43 8.59
CA VAL A 22 -12.17 -0.89 8.74
C VAL A 22 -13.04 -0.27 7.65
N LEU A 23 -12.97 1.06 7.47
CA LEU A 23 -13.71 1.75 6.41
C LEU A 23 -13.34 1.20 5.02
N ALA A 24 -12.06 0.94 4.78
CA ALA A 24 -11.59 0.38 3.52
C ALA A 24 -12.13 -1.03 3.26
N LEU A 25 -12.23 -1.86 4.29
CA LEU A 25 -12.80 -3.21 4.21
C LEU A 25 -14.30 -3.17 3.94
N ASP A 26 -15.04 -2.33 4.67
CA ASP A 26 -16.49 -2.15 4.52
C ASP A 26 -16.86 -1.70 3.10
N GLN A 27 -16.06 -0.78 2.55
CA GLN A 27 -16.23 -0.27 1.19
C GLN A 27 -15.59 -1.17 0.11
N GLY A 28 -14.94 -2.28 0.50
CA GLY A 28 -14.31 -3.21 -0.42
C GLY A 28 -13.17 -2.59 -1.25
N LEU A 29 -12.47 -1.59 -0.70
CA LEU A 29 -11.43 -0.84 -1.39
C LEU A 29 -10.17 -1.69 -1.67
N LYS A 30 -9.46 -1.31 -2.73
CA LYS A 30 -8.11 -1.80 -3.05
C LYS A 30 -7.03 -1.03 -2.30
N LEU A 31 -5.87 -1.67 -2.10
CA LEU A 31 -4.66 -1.05 -1.52
C LEU A 31 -4.22 0.25 -2.24
N SER A 32 -4.46 0.35 -3.55
CA SER A 32 -4.15 1.54 -4.33
C SER A 32 -4.94 2.78 -3.90
N HIS A 33 -6.16 2.63 -3.37
CA HIS A 33 -6.93 3.77 -2.87
C HIS A 33 -6.32 4.34 -1.59
N ILE A 34 -5.83 3.48 -0.70
CA ILE A 34 -5.13 3.91 0.52
C ILE A 34 -3.81 4.60 0.15
N ALA A 35 -3.04 4.03 -0.78
CA ALA A 35 -1.79 4.62 -1.24
C ALA A 35 -1.97 6.04 -1.82
N HIS A 36 -3.03 6.27 -2.58
CA HIS A 36 -3.31 7.56 -3.23
C HIS A 36 -4.11 8.54 -2.35
N SER A 37 -4.68 8.09 -1.24
CA SER A 37 -5.39 8.95 -0.29
C SER A 37 -4.43 9.90 0.41
N MET A 38 -4.83 11.17 0.57
CA MET A 38 -4.06 12.13 1.37
C MET A 38 -4.25 11.84 2.86
N HIS A 39 -3.15 11.62 3.57
CA HIS A 39 -3.15 11.42 5.02
C HIS A 39 -2.61 12.67 5.72
N ALA A 40 -3.14 12.97 6.90
CA ALA A 40 -2.70 14.11 7.69
C ALA A 40 -1.25 13.93 8.20
N TYR A 41 -0.44 14.98 8.12
CA TYR A 41 0.92 15.02 8.67
C TYR A 41 0.97 15.92 9.92
N PRO A 42 1.67 15.52 11.01
CA PRO A 42 2.25 14.22 11.31
C PRO A 42 1.25 13.35 12.11
N THR A 43 0.84 12.19 11.58
CA THR A 43 -0.12 11.29 12.26
C THR A 43 0.18 9.80 12.07
N TYR A 44 -0.42 8.94 12.90
CA TYR A 44 -0.33 7.49 12.74
C TYR A 44 -0.93 6.98 11.44
N SER A 45 -1.93 7.67 10.89
CA SER A 45 -2.54 7.30 9.61
C SER A 45 -1.52 7.33 8.47
N MET A 46 -0.50 8.21 8.51
CA MET A 46 0.56 8.22 7.49
C MET A 46 1.26 6.86 7.31
N ALA A 47 1.37 6.06 8.38
CA ALA A 47 1.95 4.74 8.28
C ALA A 47 1.13 3.81 7.36
N ALA A 48 -0.20 3.97 7.33
CA ALA A 48 -1.08 3.26 6.41
C ALA A 48 -0.78 3.62 4.96
N GLN A 49 -0.64 4.91 4.65
CA GLN A 49 -0.25 5.40 3.33
C GLN A 49 1.09 4.82 2.87
N GLN A 50 2.10 4.84 3.75
CA GLN A 50 3.45 4.39 3.43
C GLN A 50 3.49 2.88 3.12
N VAL A 51 2.85 2.07 3.97
CA VAL A 51 2.77 0.62 3.76
C VAL A 51 1.98 0.30 2.50
N ALA A 52 0.84 0.96 2.27
CA ALA A 52 0.04 0.76 1.06
C ALA A 52 0.83 1.13 -0.20
N SER A 53 1.52 2.27 -0.20
CA SER A 53 2.35 2.73 -1.31
C SER A 53 3.46 1.75 -1.64
N LYS A 54 4.18 1.27 -0.61
CA LYS A 54 5.23 0.26 -0.78
C LYS A 54 4.70 -1.01 -1.44
N LEU A 55 3.58 -1.56 -0.94
CA LEU A 55 2.98 -2.78 -1.49
C LEU A 55 2.47 -2.60 -2.93
N VAL A 56 1.95 -1.43 -3.28
CA VAL A 56 1.53 -1.10 -4.64
C VAL A 56 2.74 -1.06 -5.57
N VAL A 57 3.82 -0.38 -5.16
CA VAL A 57 5.07 -0.32 -5.92
C VAL A 57 5.69 -1.71 -6.10
N ASP A 58 5.77 -2.51 -5.03
CA ASP A 58 6.32 -3.87 -5.08
C ASP A 58 5.54 -4.76 -6.05
N ARG A 59 4.21 -4.63 -6.10
CA ARG A 59 3.39 -5.35 -7.08
C ARG A 59 3.62 -4.89 -8.51
N LEU A 60 3.76 -3.58 -8.73
CA LEU A 60 4.06 -3.03 -10.05
C LEU A 60 5.42 -3.51 -10.57
N LEU A 61 6.44 -3.51 -9.71
CA LEU A 61 7.81 -3.92 -10.04
C LEU A 61 8.02 -5.45 -10.00
N GLY A 62 7.15 -6.20 -9.34
CA GLY A 62 7.17 -7.66 -9.30
C GLY A 62 6.61 -8.33 -10.55
N GLY A 63 5.80 -7.60 -11.33
CA GLY A 63 5.13 -8.12 -12.52
C GLY A 63 6.03 -8.29 -13.75
N ALA A 64 5.43 -8.71 -14.87
CA ALA A 64 6.09 -8.83 -16.17
C ALA A 64 6.80 -7.53 -16.59
N MET A 65 6.20 -6.38 -16.27
CA MET A 65 6.78 -5.05 -16.51
C MET A 65 8.11 -4.85 -15.77
N GLY A 66 8.19 -5.19 -14.48
CA GLY A 66 9.44 -5.05 -13.73
C GLY A 66 10.50 -6.10 -14.08
N LYS A 67 10.11 -7.27 -14.62
CA LYS A 67 11.05 -8.20 -15.26
C LYS A 67 11.61 -7.63 -16.57
N LEU A 68 10.76 -6.98 -17.36
CA LEU A 68 11.16 -6.32 -18.61
C LEU A 68 12.11 -5.15 -18.35
N LEU A 69 11.78 -4.27 -17.40
CA LEU A 69 12.63 -3.15 -17.00
C LEU A 69 14.00 -3.62 -16.49
N ARG A 70 14.06 -4.66 -15.64
CA ARG A 70 15.34 -5.26 -15.20
C ARG A 70 16.12 -5.93 -16.33
N LYS A 71 15.45 -6.44 -17.37
CA LYS A 71 16.10 -7.05 -18.54
C LYS A 71 16.64 -5.98 -19.48
N TRP A 72 15.94 -4.87 -19.63
CA TRP A 72 16.38 -3.69 -20.38
C TRP A 72 17.54 -2.96 -19.70
N ALA A 73 17.44 -2.72 -18.39
CA ALA A 73 18.51 -2.10 -17.61
C ALA A 73 19.84 -2.88 -17.67
N ARG A 74 19.78 -4.22 -17.69
CA ARG A 74 20.95 -5.10 -17.87
C ARG A 74 21.45 -5.22 -19.31
N ARG A 75 20.72 -4.69 -20.29
CA ARG A 75 21.08 -4.74 -21.71
C ARG A 75 21.59 -3.38 -22.22
N MET A 76 21.33 -2.30 -21.48
CA MET A 76 21.87 -0.96 -21.73
C MET A 76 23.07 -0.60 -20.83
N GLY A 77 23.47 -1.48 -19.92
CA GLY A 77 24.78 -1.47 -19.26
C GLY A 77 25.60 -2.64 -19.77
#